data_AF-A0A2V0P8P2-F1
#
_entry.id   AF-A0A2V0P8P2-F1
#
_cell.length_a   1.000
_cell.length_b   1.000
_cell.length_c   1.000
_cell.angle_alpha   90.00
_cell.angle_beta   90.00
_cell.angle_gamma   90.00
#
_symmetry.space_group_name_H-M   'P 1'
#
loop_
_entity.id
_entity.type
_entity.pdbx_description
1 polymer ?
#
loop_
_entity_poly.entity_id
_entity_poly.type
_entity_poly.pdbx_seq_one_letter_code
_entity_poly.pdbx_strand_id
1 'polypeptide(L)'
;MGQGHEVLASLHGNTAGTADEECERELEKEEEQEVERELPAMKPRREVEWNYAAAAAARAPGDLCAAAGLQPLASAVSEQLRLVPAELASLCWPGSLWATGNFLAAVEMEAGTAANNYLRAPEAVLALPSGDIVLLSEREPNGRALELRDPSPTLSSGAAARLAGRGAAGGAAAGAVAAARLWGGATRFDRRGEVFGELCGLVAGHKAPVEALLSARAVSERLARRDLEAACEAAAPRAA
;
A
#
# COMPACT_ATOMS: atom_id res chain seq x y z
N MET A 1 33.80 71.98 10.32
CA MET A 1 33.32 71.31 11.55
C MET A 1 32.54 70.09 11.10
N GLY A 2 33.21 68.93 11.02
CA GLY A 2 32.58 67.66 10.64
C GLY A 2 32.38 66.82 11.89
N GLN A 3 31.13 66.52 12.23
CA GLN A 3 30.81 65.54 13.25
C GLN A 3 30.81 64.17 12.60
N GLY A 4 31.77 63.34 13.01
CA GLY A 4 31.84 61.93 12.66
C GLY A 4 30.72 61.16 13.35
N HIS A 5 30.02 60.33 12.58
CA HIS A 5 29.31 59.19 13.12
C HIS A 5 30.26 57.98 13.07
N GLU A 6 30.67 57.57 14.26
CA GLU A 6 31.47 56.39 14.53
C GLU A 6 30.54 55.17 14.42
N VAL A 7 30.78 54.30 13.43
CA VAL A 7 30.09 53.01 13.34
C VAL A 7 30.88 52.05 14.22
N LEU A 8 30.33 51.75 15.40
CA LEU A 8 30.82 50.69 16.27
C LEU A 8 30.65 49.33 15.57
N ALA A 9 31.72 48.89 14.90
CA ALA A 9 31.96 47.48 14.69
C ALA A 9 32.44 46.90 16.03
N SER A 10 31.62 46.05 16.66
CA SER A 10 32.16 45.07 17.60
C SER A 10 31.30 43.82 17.66
N LEU A 11 31.95 42.75 17.21
CA LEU A 11 31.83 41.38 17.68
C LEU A 11 30.42 40.78 17.71
N HIS A 12 30.09 39.98 16.70
CA HIS A 12 29.73 38.57 16.89
C HIS A 12 30.27 37.79 15.68
N GLY A 13 31.11 36.80 15.95
CA GLY A 13 32.02 36.22 14.97
C GLY A 13 31.37 35.35 13.91
N ASN A 14 31.91 35.43 12.69
CA ASN A 14 32.29 34.32 11.81
C ASN A 14 31.36 33.11 11.61
N THR A 15 30.07 33.18 11.93
CA THR A 15 29.12 32.06 11.84
C THR A 15 28.07 32.22 10.73
N ALA A 16 28.09 33.34 10.00
CA ALA A 16 27.15 33.57 8.90
C ALA A 16 27.55 32.84 7.60
N GLY A 17 28.84 32.62 7.34
CA GLY A 17 29.31 31.90 6.15
C GLY A 17 29.29 30.38 6.28
N THR A 18 29.45 29.85 7.49
CA THR A 18 29.50 28.39 7.71
C THR A 18 28.12 27.75 7.71
N ALA A 19 27.07 28.47 8.14
CA ALA A 19 25.71 27.96 8.14
C ALA A 19 25.11 27.91 6.72
N ASP A 20 25.40 28.90 5.87
CA ASP A 20 24.99 28.88 4.46
C ASP A 20 25.77 27.81 3.68
N GLU A 21 27.08 27.65 3.90
CA GLU A 21 27.88 26.60 3.24
C GLU A 21 27.59 25.17 3.75
N GLU A 22 27.13 24.99 4.99
CA GLU A 22 26.59 23.71 5.45
C GLU A 22 25.17 23.46 4.91
N CYS A 23 24.34 24.49 4.78
CA CYS A 23 23.01 24.40 4.19
C CYS A 23 23.06 24.03 2.70
N GLU A 24 23.94 24.68 1.91
CA GLU A 24 24.16 24.33 0.51
C GLU A 24 24.75 22.92 0.35
N ARG A 25 25.61 22.48 1.28
CA ARG A 25 26.21 21.14 1.29
C ARG A 25 25.26 20.03 1.75
N GLU A 26 24.25 20.37 2.56
CA GLU A 26 23.14 19.46 2.88
C GLU A 26 22.15 19.36 1.70
N LEU A 27 21.87 20.47 1.00
CA LEU A 27 21.02 20.50 -0.20
C LEU A 27 21.59 19.67 -1.36
N GLU A 28 22.89 19.78 -1.65
CA GLU A 28 23.54 18.96 -2.71
C GLU A 28 23.50 17.45 -2.41
N LYS A 29 23.46 17.06 -1.12
CA LYS A 29 23.35 15.65 -0.71
C LYS A 29 21.92 15.10 -0.82
N GLU A 30 20.90 15.95 -0.79
CA GLU A 30 19.50 15.54 -0.98
C GLU A 30 19.11 15.47 -2.47
N GLU A 31 19.79 16.18 -3.37
CA GLU A 31 19.48 16.16 -4.82
C GLU A 31 20.08 14.96 -5.59
N GLU A 32 21.15 14.34 -5.08
CA GLU A 32 21.81 13.22 -5.78
C GLU A 32 21.22 11.86 -5.41
N GLN A 33 20.14 11.42 -6.08
CA GLN A 33 19.93 10.05 -6.60
C GLN A 33 18.45 9.76 -6.96
N GLU A 34 17.82 10.61 -7.75
CA GLU A 34 16.69 10.15 -8.56
C GLU A 34 17.24 9.36 -9.75
N VAL A 35 17.57 8.09 -9.53
CA VAL A 35 17.90 7.17 -10.63
C VAL A 35 16.60 6.81 -11.34
N GLU A 36 16.29 7.52 -12.43
CA GLU A 36 15.21 7.15 -13.34
C GLU A 36 15.50 5.74 -13.89
N ARG A 37 14.81 4.76 -13.32
CA ARG A 37 14.93 3.36 -13.75
C ARG A 37 13.99 3.13 -14.93
N GLU A 38 14.55 3.02 -16.12
CA GLU A 38 13.79 2.60 -17.29
C GLU A 38 13.22 1.19 -17.08
N LEU A 39 11.89 1.10 -17.00
CA LEU A 39 11.19 -0.18 -16.97
C LEU A 39 11.01 -0.70 -18.39
N PRO A 40 11.14 -2.01 -18.64
CA PRO A 40 10.83 -2.60 -19.93
C PRO A 40 9.41 -2.23 -20.36
N ALA A 41 9.27 -1.78 -21.60
CA ALA A 41 7.97 -1.48 -22.20
C ALA A 41 7.16 -2.78 -22.31
N MET A 42 6.04 -2.85 -21.57
CA MET A 42 5.12 -3.99 -21.60
C MET A 42 3.83 -3.62 -22.30
N LYS A 43 3.21 -4.60 -22.97
CA LYS A 43 1.92 -4.40 -23.63
C LYS A 43 0.79 -4.33 -22.59
N PRO A 44 -0.05 -3.29 -22.58
CA PRO A 44 -1.21 -3.23 -21.68
C PRO A 44 -2.16 -4.39 -21.94
N ARG A 45 -2.66 -5.00 -20.86
CA ARG A 45 -3.68 -6.05 -20.97
C ARG A 45 -5.03 -5.41 -21.28
N ARG A 46 -5.82 -6.04 -22.16
CA ARG A 46 -7.22 -5.65 -22.35
C ARG A 46 -8.05 -6.08 -21.13
N GLU A 47 -8.55 -5.09 -20.40
CA GLU A 47 -9.44 -5.32 -19.26
C GLU A 47 -10.82 -5.81 -19.71
N VAL A 48 -11.42 -6.68 -18.89
CA VAL A 48 -12.79 -7.18 -19.06
C VAL A 48 -13.77 -6.17 -18.51
N GLU A 49 -14.91 -6.01 -19.18
CA GLU A 49 -15.96 -5.10 -18.74
C GLU A 49 -16.60 -5.55 -17.42
N TRP A 50 -16.77 -4.61 -16.50
CA TRP A 50 -17.32 -4.89 -15.18
C TRP A 50 -18.84 -4.94 -15.21
N ASN A 51 -19.43 -6.04 -14.73
CA ASN A 51 -20.88 -6.16 -14.60
C ASN A 51 -21.35 -5.49 -13.30
N TYR A 52 -21.66 -4.20 -13.41
CA TYR A 52 -22.12 -3.39 -12.28
C TYR A 52 -23.39 -3.90 -11.60
N ALA A 53 -24.33 -4.48 -12.36
CA ALA A 53 -25.57 -5.00 -11.80
C ALA A 53 -25.31 -6.23 -10.92
N ALA A 54 -24.44 -7.14 -11.38
CA ALA A 54 -24.00 -8.29 -10.59
C ALA A 54 -23.22 -7.83 -9.34
N ALA A 55 -22.30 -6.87 -9.49
CA ALA A 55 -21.53 -6.34 -8.38
C ALA A 55 -22.39 -5.67 -7.30
N ALA A 56 -23.41 -4.91 -7.70
CA ALA A 56 -24.33 -4.25 -6.76
C ALA A 56 -25.23 -5.23 -6.00
N ALA A 57 -25.55 -6.38 -6.61
CA ALA A 57 -26.39 -7.43 -6.00
C ALA A 57 -25.60 -8.47 -5.20
N ALA A 58 -24.27 -8.54 -5.36
CA ALA A 58 -23.42 -9.55 -4.76
C ALA A 58 -23.43 -9.50 -3.23
N ARG A 59 -23.57 -10.68 -2.60
CA ARG A 59 -23.49 -10.84 -1.15
C ARG A 59 -22.21 -11.55 -0.72
N ALA A 60 -21.65 -12.38 -1.61
CA ALA A 60 -20.40 -13.11 -1.44
C ALA A 60 -19.59 -13.13 -2.75
N PRO A 61 -18.29 -13.47 -2.71
CA PRO A 61 -17.40 -13.54 -3.88
C PRO A 61 -17.99 -14.35 -5.05
N GLY A 62 -18.64 -15.47 -4.76
CA GLY A 62 -19.25 -16.34 -5.76
C GLY A 62 -20.45 -15.75 -6.51
N ASP A 63 -21.04 -14.66 -6.01
CA ASP A 63 -22.15 -13.96 -6.70
C ASP A 63 -21.65 -13.01 -7.80
N LEU A 64 -20.35 -12.70 -7.81
CA LEU A 64 -19.74 -11.86 -8.84
C LEU A 64 -19.66 -12.62 -10.16
N CYS A 65 -19.72 -11.87 -11.27
CA CYS A 65 -19.68 -12.46 -12.60
C CYS A 65 -18.39 -13.27 -12.78
N ALA A 66 -18.48 -14.50 -13.31
CA ALA A 66 -17.29 -15.33 -13.59
C ALA A 66 -16.28 -14.62 -14.51
N ALA A 67 -16.74 -13.72 -15.38
CA ALA A 67 -15.88 -12.90 -16.24
C ALA A 67 -14.97 -11.93 -15.46
N ALA A 68 -15.29 -11.61 -14.20
CA ALA A 68 -14.43 -10.84 -13.31
C ALA A 68 -13.11 -11.55 -12.98
N GLY A 69 -13.01 -12.87 -13.23
CA GLY A 69 -11.79 -13.64 -12.98
C GLY A 69 -11.35 -13.58 -11.52
N LEU A 70 -12.31 -13.67 -10.60
CA LEU A 70 -12.08 -13.46 -9.18
C LEU A 70 -11.21 -14.58 -8.60
N GLN A 71 -10.17 -14.21 -7.84
CA GLN A 71 -9.26 -15.15 -7.20
C GLN A 71 -8.95 -14.72 -5.75
N PRO A 72 -8.78 -15.66 -4.81
CA PRO A 72 -8.22 -15.34 -3.50
C PRO A 72 -6.82 -14.75 -3.68
N LEU A 73 -6.52 -13.67 -2.95
CA LEU A 73 -5.23 -12.99 -3.10
C LEU A 73 -4.07 -13.94 -2.73
N ALA A 74 -4.24 -14.76 -1.69
CA ALA A 74 -3.24 -15.74 -1.27
C ALA A 74 -2.83 -16.69 -2.41
N SER A 75 -3.81 -17.23 -3.14
CA SER A 75 -3.59 -18.09 -4.31
C SER A 75 -2.92 -17.31 -5.44
N ALA A 76 -3.41 -16.10 -5.74
CA ALA A 76 -2.82 -15.27 -6.78
C ALA A 76 -1.34 -14.95 -6.49
N VAL A 77 -0.99 -14.60 -5.24
CA VAL A 77 0.39 -14.34 -4.82
C VAL A 77 1.26 -15.60 -4.92
N SER A 78 0.73 -16.77 -4.56
CA SER A 78 1.52 -18.00 -4.51
C SER A 78 1.71 -18.66 -5.87
N GLU A 79 0.72 -18.54 -6.77
CA GLU A 79 0.65 -19.34 -7.99
C GLU A 79 0.82 -18.53 -9.27
N GLN A 80 0.44 -17.25 -9.27
CA GLN A 80 0.34 -16.43 -10.48
C GLN A 80 1.29 -15.24 -10.48
N LEU A 81 1.30 -14.45 -9.40
CA LEU A 81 2.13 -13.27 -9.26
C LEU A 81 3.51 -13.73 -8.84
N ARG A 82 4.44 -13.79 -9.80
CA ARG A 82 5.85 -14.08 -9.52
C ARG A 82 6.46 -12.89 -8.76
N LEU A 83 6.31 -12.87 -7.45
CA LEU A 83 6.85 -11.82 -6.59
C LEU A 83 8.30 -12.13 -6.20
N VAL A 84 9.09 -11.08 -6.10
CA VAL A 84 10.46 -11.11 -5.57
C VAL A 84 10.52 -10.18 -4.36
N PRO A 85 10.92 -10.67 -3.18
CA PRO A 85 11.30 -12.04 -2.86
C PRO A 85 10.09 -13.01 -2.86
N ALA A 86 10.33 -14.29 -3.11
CA ALA A 86 9.27 -15.32 -3.21
C ALA A 86 8.58 -15.58 -1.87
N GLU A 87 9.28 -15.27 -0.78
CA GLU A 87 8.82 -15.30 0.61
C GLU A 87 7.61 -14.40 0.87
N LEU A 88 7.27 -13.48 -0.06
CA LEU A 88 6.00 -12.75 -0.03
C LEU A 88 4.77 -13.66 -0.10
N ALA A 89 4.90 -14.85 -0.70
CA ALA A 89 3.85 -15.86 -0.69
C ALA A 89 3.69 -16.54 0.68
N SER A 90 4.68 -16.42 1.58
CA SER A 90 4.62 -16.99 2.93
C SER A 90 3.91 -16.10 3.94
N LEU A 91 3.54 -14.87 3.56
CA LEU A 91 2.71 -14.02 4.41
C LEU A 91 1.34 -14.66 4.62
N CYS A 92 0.76 -14.48 5.81
CA CYS A 92 -0.54 -15.02 6.19
C CYS A 92 -1.69 -14.22 5.55
N TRP A 93 -1.75 -14.17 4.22
CA TRP A 93 -2.78 -13.45 3.46
C TRP A 93 -4.18 -13.95 3.87
N PRO A 94 -5.10 -13.05 4.29
CA PRO A 94 -6.44 -13.44 4.72
C PRO A 94 -7.23 -14.13 3.60
N GLY A 95 -7.93 -15.22 3.92
CA GLY A 95 -8.81 -15.91 2.97
C GLY A 95 -10.05 -15.09 2.55
N SER A 96 -10.37 -14.04 3.31
CA SER A 96 -11.44 -13.08 3.01
C SER A 96 -11.02 -11.99 2.02
N LEU A 97 -9.76 -11.99 1.55
CA LEU A 97 -9.26 -11.01 0.59
C LEU A 97 -9.14 -11.61 -0.81
N TRP A 98 -9.85 -11.01 -1.74
CA TRP A 98 -9.97 -11.43 -3.13
C TRP A 98 -9.50 -10.32 -4.07
N ALA A 99 -9.21 -10.68 -5.31
CA ALA A 99 -8.83 -9.74 -6.35
C ALA A 99 -9.48 -10.12 -7.69
N THR A 100 -9.84 -9.10 -8.48
CA THR A 100 -10.33 -9.30 -9.86
C THR A 100 -9.17 -9.61 -10.80
N GLY A 101 -9.48 -10.25 -11.93
CA GLY A 101 -8.48 -10.52 -12.96
C GLY A 101 -7.90 -9.23 -13.57
N ASN A 102 -8.68 -8.15 -13.61
CA ASN A 102 -8.22 -6.83 -14.07
C ASN A 102 -7.23 -6.21 -13.07
N PHE A 103 -7.48 -6.36 -11.75
CA PHE A 103 -6.55 -5.91 -10.72
C PHE A 103 -5.22 -6.68 -10.76
N LEU A 104 -5.29 -8.00 -10.91
CA LEU A 104 -4.12 -8.89 -10.82
C LEU A 104 -3.13 -8.75 -11.98
N ALA A 105 -3.57 -8.30 -13.16
CA ALA A 105 -2.65 -8.12 -14.28
C ALA A 105 -2.97 -6.87 -15.11
N ALA A 106 -2.11 -5.87 -14.96
CA ALA A 106 -2.18 -4.63 -15.73
C ALA A 106 -1.65 -4.76 -17.17
N VAL A 107 -0.68 -5.65 -17.35
CA VAL A 107 0.08 -5.83 -18.57
C VAL A 107 0.13 -7.31 -18.96
N GLU A 108 0.38 -7.59 -20.22
CA GLU A 108 0.74 -8.91 -20.70
C GLU A 108 2.16 -9.22 -20.21
N MET A 109 2.26 -10.09 -19.19
CA MET A 109 3.54 -10.48 -18.62
C MET A 109 4.16 -11.63 -19.39
N GLU A 110 5.44 -11.49 -19.74
CA GLU A 110 6.25 -12.61 -20.24
C GLU A 110 6.51 -13.65 -19.14
N ALA A 111 6.65 -14.91 -19.56
CA ALA A 111 6.97 -16.00 -18.64
C ALA A 111 8.32 -15.75 -17.96
N GLY A 112 8.33 -15.73 -16.62
CA GLY A 112 9.55 -15.52 -15.83
C GLY A 112 9.75 -14.10 -15.32
N THR A 113 9.00 -13.12 -15.82
CA THR A 113 9.08 -11.74 -15.34
C THR A 113 8.47 -11.61 -13.94
N ALA A 114 9.17 -10.89 -13.05
CA ALA A 114 8.66 -10.58 -11.73
C ALA A 114 7.54 -9.52 -11.81
N ALA A 115 6.44 -9.73 -11.09
CA ALA A 115 5.27 -8.85 -11.18
C ALA A 115 5.44 -7.54 -10.40
N ASN A 116 6.41 -7.45 -9.48
CA ASN A 116 6.59 -6.36 -8.51
C ASN A 116 6.35 -4.95 -9.08
N ASN A 117 6.97 -4.61 -10.21
CA ASN A 117 6.91 -3.26 -10.79
C ASN A 117 5.59 -2.97 -11.53
N TYR A 118 4.76 -3.99 -11.76
CA TYR A 118 3.52 -3.91 -12.53
C TYR A 118 2.29 -4.21 -11.69
N LEU A 119 2.47 -4.49 -10.40
CA LEU A 119 1.37 -4.69 -9.49
C LEU A 119 0.60 -3.37 -9.33
N ARG A 120 -0.73 -3.41 -9.31
CA ARG A 120 -1.56 -2.23 -9.05
C ARG A 120 -1.68 -1.97 -7.56
N ALA A 121 -1.74 -0.69 -7.18
CA ALA A 121 -2.23 -0.29 -5.88
C ALA A 121 -3.77 -0.31 -5.90
N PRO A 122 -4.43 -0.74 -4.81
CA PRO A 122 -5.88 -0.75 -4.76
C PRO A 122 -6.37 0.67 -4.47
N GLU A 123 -6.96 1.32 -5.48
CA GLU A 123 -7.63 2.62 -5.33
C GLU A 123 -9.04 2.48 -4.76
N ALA A 124 -9.68 1.35 -5.03
CA ALA A 124 -11.00 1.01 -4.55
C ALA A 124 -11.07 -0.46 -4.15
N VAL A 125 -11.96 -0.75 -3.20
CA VAL A 125 -12.29 -2.11 -2.80
C VAL A 125 -13.80 -2.28 -2.76
N LEU A 126 -14.30 -3.44 -3.18
CA LEU A 126 -15.68 -3.84 -2.95
C LEU A 126 -15.75 -4.67 -1.69
N ALA A 127 -16.35 -4.13 -0.64
CA ALA A 127 -16.71 -4.90 0.52
C ALA A 127 -18.05 -5.59 0.31
N LEU A 128 -18.13 -6.86 0.68
CA LEU A 128 -19.33 -7.68 0.52
C LEU A 128 -20.02 -7.90 1.88
N PRO A 129 -21.36 -8.09 1.90
CA PRO A 129 -22.09 -8.49 3.10
C PRO A 129 -21.54 -9.74 3.81
N SER A 130 -20.89 -10.66 3.10
CA SER A 130 -20.21 -11.82 3.70
C SER A 130 -19.03 -11.46 4.61
N GLY A 131 -18.51 -10.22 4.52
CA GLY A 131 -17.27 -9.80 5.18
C GLY A 131 -16.03 -9.92 4.27
N ASP A 132 -16.17 -10.50 3.08
CA ASP A 132 -15.11 -10.54 2.08
C ASP A 132 -14.85 -9.15 1.49
N ILE A 133 -13.60 -8.93 1.09
CA ILE A 133 -13.14 -7.73 0.41
C ILE A 133 -12.56 -8.13 -0.94
N VAL A 134 -12.94 -7.38 -1.97
CA VAL A 134 -12.45 -7.58 -3.33
C VAL A 134 -11.64 -6.35 -3.77
N LEU A 135 -10.38 -6.57 -4.13
CA LEU A 135 -9.51 -5.56 -4.73
C LEU A 135 -9.90 -5.35 -6.20
N LEU A 136 -10.11 -4.10 -6.58
CA LEU A 136 -10.56 -3.68 -7.90
C LEU A 136 -9.48 -2.90 -8.64
N SER A 137 -9.48 -3.01 -9.98
CA SER A 137 -8.71 -2.10 -10.84
C SER A 137 -9.27 -0.69 -10.77
N GLU A 138 -8.49 0.32 -11.18
CA GLU A 138 -8.92 1.72 -11.25
C GLU A 138 -10.10 1.95 -12.21
N ARG A 139 -10.40 1.00 -13.10
CA ARG A 139 -11.47 1.12 -14.10
C ARG A 139 -12.80 0.51 -13.66
N GLU A 140 -12.75 -0.50 -12.79
CA GLU A 140 -13.91 -1.20 -12.26
C GLU A 140 -14.84 -0.35 -11.36
N PRO A 141 -14.36 0.63 -10.56
CA PRO A 141 -15.24 1.48 -9.76
C PRO A 141 -15.89 2.62 -10.56
N ASN A 142 -15.53 2.84 -11.83
CA ASN A 142 -15.93 4.03 -12.60
C ASN A 142 -17.41 4.05 -13.05
N GLY A 143 -18.17 2.99 -12.81
CA GLY A 143 -19.62 3.04 -12.96
C GLY A 143 -20.27 3.62 -11.72
N ARG A 144 -21.06 4.68 -11.91
CA ARG A 144 -21.92 5.31 -10.89
C ARG A 144 -22.75 4.32 -10.04
N ALA A 145 -22.92 3.08 -10.48
CA ALA A 145 -23.61 2.02 -9.75
C ALA A 145 -22.90 1.55 -8.45
N LEU A 146 -21.60 1.80 -8.29
CA LEU A 146 -20.87 1.52 -7.04
C LEU A 146 -20.83 2.72 -6.08
N GLU A 147 -21.48 3.86 -6.39
CA GLU A 147 -21.55 5.06 -5.54
C GLU A 147 -22.23 4.83 -4.16
N LEU A 148 -22.65 3.60 -3.85
CA LEU A 148 -23.10 3.18 -2.52
C LEU A 148 -22.11 2.22 -1.86
N ARG A 149 -20.86 2.67 -1.64
CA ARG A 149 -19.98 2.29 -0.50
C ARG A 149 -18.69 3.12 -0.54
N ASP A 150 -18.78 4.36 -0.05
CA ASP A 150 -17.69 5.32 0.25
C ASP A 150 -16.45 5.29 -0.69
N PRO A 151 -16.41 6.13 -1.74
CA PRO A 151 -15.17 6.45 -2.42
C PRO A 151 -14.33 7.36 -1.51
N SER A 152 -13.37 6.80 -0.79
CA SER A 152 -12.28 7.59 -0.19
C SER A 152 -10.95 7.14 -0.79
N PRO A 153 -10.10 8.07 -1.27
CA PRO A 153 -8.87 7.78 -2.01
C PRO A 153 -7.73 7.23 -1.14
N THR A 154 -8.04 6.76 0.07
CA THR A 154 -7.13 6.02 0.91
C THR A 154 -7.99 5.03 1.68
N LEU A 155 -7.53 3.79 1.80
CA LEU A 155 -7.96 2.86 2.85
C LEU A 155 -7.55 3.44 4.22
N SER A 156 -8.10 4.61 4.57
CA SER A 156 -7.85 5.31 5.81
C SER A 156 -8.49 4.54 6.96
N SER A 157 -7.95 4.71 8.17
CA SER A 157 -8.40 4.01 9.39
C SER A 157 -9.94 4.07 9.59
N GLY A 158 -10.60 5.12 9.11
CA GLY A 158 -12.05 5.30 9.22
C GLY A 158 -12.88 4.38 8.31
N ALA A 159 -12.40 4.05 7.11
CA ALA A 159 -13.11 3.13 6.21
C ALA A 159 -13.07 1.70 6.75
N ALA A 160 -11.93 1.30 7.33
CA ALA A 160 -11.75 0.02 8.01
C ALA A 160 -12.73 -0.16 9.19
N ALA A 161 -12.87 0.88 10.03
CA ALA A 161 -13.78 0.87 11.17
C ALA A 161 -15.26 0.75 10.76
N ARG A 162 -15.66 1.39 9.63
CA ARG A 162 -17.02 1.29 9.09
C ARG A 162 -17.32 -0.07 8.46
N LEU A 163 -16.30 -0.70 7.88
CA LEU A 163 -16.39 -2.06 7.35
C LEU A 163 -16.52 -3.10 8.47
N ALA A 164 -15.71 -2.97 9.53
CA ALA A 164 -15.79 -3.82 10.71
C ALA A 164 -17.10 -3.64 11.51
N GLY A 165 -17.67 -2.42 11.53
CA GLY A 165 -18.89 -2.12 12.30
C GLY A 165 -20.21 -2.59 11.69
N ARG A 166 -20.22 -3.18 10.48
CA ARG A 166 -21.46 -3.49 9.72
C ARG A 166 -21.89 -4.96 9.72
N GLY A 167 -21.19 -5.87 10.38
CA GLY A 167 -21.60 -7.28 10.49
C GLY A 167 -20.65 -8.12 11.33
N ALA A 168 -21.12 -9.27 11.83
CA ALA A 168 -20.52 -10.16 12.83
C ALA A 168 -19.17 -10.85 12.45
N ALA A 169 -18.37 -10.25 11.58
CA ALA A 169 -17.11 -10.77 11.06
C ALA A 169 -15.95 -9.75 11.23
N GLY A 170 -15.94 -9.01 12.34
CA GLY A 170 -15.00 -7.91 12.62
C GLY A 170 -13.54 -8.27 12.33
N GLY A 171 -13.06 -9.41 12.85
CA GLY A 171 -11.68 -9.86 12.65
C GLY A 171 -11.32 -10.22 11.21
N ALA A 172 -12.19 -10.96 10.50
CA ALA A 172 -11.94 -11.35 9.11
C ALA A 172 -11.94 -10.14 8.15
N ALA A 173 -12.81 -9.15 8.41
CA ALA A 173 -12.82 -7.89 7.69
C ALA A 173 -11.59 -7.04 8.05
N ALA A 174 -11.22 -6.96 9.32
CA ALA A 174 -10.03 -6.23 9.78
C ALA A 174 -8.74 -6.79 9.16
N GLY A 175 -8.61 -8.11 9.08
CA GLY A 175 -7.49 -8.76 8.42
C GLY A 175 -7.42 -8.46 6.93
N ALA A 176 -8.54 -8.59 6.21
CA ALA A 176 -8.61 -8.24 4.79
C ALA A 176 -8.27 -6.75 4.55
N VAL A 177 -8.71 -5.85 5.42
CA VAL A 177 -8.34 -4.43 5.33
C VAL A 177 -6.86 -4.22 5.62
N ALA A 178 -6.30 -4.85 6.65
CA ALA A 178 -4.87 -4.77 6.96
C ALA A 178 -4.02 -5.21 5.77
N ALA A 179 -4.37 -6.35 5.16
CA ALA A 179 -3.70 -6.89 3.99
C ALA A 179 -3.86 -6.01 2.75
N ALA A 180 -5.07 -5.49 2.47
CA ALA A 180 -5.30 -4.57 1.36
C ALA A 180 -4.49 -3.27 1.52
N ARG A 181 -4.39 -2.74 2.74
CA ARG A 181 -3.59 -1.56 3.07
C ARG A 181 -2.10 -1.83 2.88
N LEU A 182 -1.60 -2.94 3.40
CA LEU A 182 -0.21 -3.35 3.21
C LEU A 182 0.11 -3.51 1.73
N TRP A 183 -0.76 -4.18 0.97
CA TRP A 183 -0.63 -4.35 -0.48
C TRP A 183 -0.55 -3.02 -1.23
N GLY A 184 -1.34 -2.04 -0.80
CA GLY A 184 -1.33 -0.67 -1.31
C GLY A 184 -0.14 0.18 -0.85
N GLY A 185 0.79 -0.36 -0.06
CA GLY A 185 1.97 0.38 0.40
C GLY A 185 1.78 1.16 1.71
N ALA A 186 0.70 0.94 2.45
CA ALA A 186 0.48 1.64 3.71
C ALA A 186 1.49 1.20 4.78
N THR A 187 2.07 2.17 5.48
CA THR A 187 3.02 1.94 6.58
C THR A 187 2.55 2.48 7.92
N ARG A 188 1.44 3.23 7.95
CA ARG A 188 0.87 3.85 9.15
C ARG A 188 -0.42 3.16 9.54
N PHE A 189 -0.51 2.73 10.79
CA PHE A 189 -1.65 1.99 11.31
C PHE A 189 -2.00 2.46 12.73
N ASP A 190 -3.29 2.49 13.06
CA ASP A 190 -3.71 2.79 14.42
C ASP A 190 -3.38 1.58 15.31
N ARG A 191 -2.34 1.72 16.13
CA ARG A 191 -1.83 0.66 17.02
C ARG A 191 -2.85 0.17 18.05
N ARG A 192 -3.92 0.92 18.30
CA ARG A 192 -4.98 0.54 19.26
C ARG A 192 -6.14 -0.19 18.59
N GLY A 193 -6.14 -0.31 17.26
CA GLY A 193 -7.22 -0.91 16.49
C GLY A 193 -7.00 -2.39 16.17
N GLU A 194 -8.11 -3.10 15.94
CA GLU A 194 -8.13 -4.51 15.51
C GLU A 194 -7.32 -4.75 14.22
N VAL A 195 -7.37 -3.81 13.28
CA VAL A 195 -6.60 -3.84 12.02
C VAL A 195 -5.09 -3.95 12.26
N PHE A 196 -4.57 -3.31 13.31
CA PHE A 196 -3.14 -3.41 13.63
C PHE A 196 -2.79 -4.77 14.23
N GLY A 197 -3.66 -5.35 15.06
CA GLY A 197 -3.49 -6.72 15.56
C GLY A 197 -3.42 -7.74 14.43
N GLU A 198 -4.32 -7.63 13.46
CA GLU A 198 -4.32 -8.48 12.25
C GLU A 198 -3.09 -8.23 11.37
N LEU A 199 -2.63 -6.98 11.25
CA LEU A 199 -1.38 -6.66 10.56
C LEU A 199 -0.19 -7.39 11.21
N CYS A 200 -0.08 -7.37 12.54
CA CYS A 200 1.00 -8.09 13.25
C CYS A 200 1.00 -9.58 12.91
N GLY A 201 -0.18 -10.22 12.87
CA GLY A 201 -0.32 -11.62 12.47
C GLY A 201 0.08 -11.87 11.02
N LEU A 202 -0.27 -10.94 10.12
CA LEU A 202 0.06 -11.01 8.69
C LEU A 202 1.57 -10.94 8.43
N VAL A 203 2.29 -10.04 9.12
CA VAL A 203 3.71 -9.74 8.83
C VAL A 203 4.70 -10.38 9.80
N ALA A 204 4.20 -11.17 10.75
CA ALA A 204 4.97 -11.80 11.81
C ALA A 204 6.23 -12.51 11.29
N GLY A 205 7.42 -12.03 11.65
CA GLY A 205 8.69 -12.65 11.25
C GLY A 205 9.07 -12.45 9.76
N HIS A 206 8.33 -11.64 9.00
CA HIS A 206 8.53 -11.45 7.55
C HIS A 206 8.96 -10.02 7.18
N LYS A 207 9.86 -9.41 7.98
CA LYS A 207 10.32 -8.02 7.76
C LYS A 207 10.89 -7.77 6.36
N ALA A 208 11.87 -8.56 5.92
CA ALA A 208 12.55 -8.34 4.65
C ALA A 208 11.61 -8.48 3.42
N PRO A 209 10.74 -9.51 3.33
CA PRO A 209 9.73 -9.57 2.28
C PRO A 209 8.81 -8.35 2.26
N VAL A 210 8.31 -7.95 3.42
CA VAL A 210 7.43 -6.78 3.56
C VAL A 210 8.11 -5.50 3.09
N GLU A 211 9.37 -5.28 3.45
CA GLU A 211 10.15 -4.13 2.97
C GLU A 211 10.30 -4.15 1.45
N ALA A 212 10.56 -5.31 0.85
CA ALA A 212 10.66 -5.43 -0.60
C ALA A 212 9.32 -5.16 -1.33
N LEU A 213 8.19 -5.59 -0.77
CA LEU A 213 6.86 -5.23 -1.28
C LEU A 213 6.66 -3.71 -1.25
N LEU A 214 7.02 -3.05 -0.15
CA LEU A 214 6.90 -1.59 -0.04
C LEU A 214 7.84 -0.85 -0.99
N SER A 215 9.08 -1.32 -1.15
CA SER A 215 10.02 -0.76 -2.13
C SER A 215 9.48 -0.85 -3.55
N ALA A 216 8.83 -1.97 -3.91
CA ALA A 216 8.20 -2.14 -5.22
C ALA A 216 7.02 -1.17 -5.46
N ARG A 217 6.46 -0.58 -4.40
CA ARG A 217 5.34 0.37 -4.48
C ARG A 217 5.76 1.81 -4.72
N ALA A 218 7.06 2.11 -4.73
CA ALA A 218 7.62 3.43 -4.99
C ALA A 218 7.01 4.57 -4.13
N VAL A 219 6.36 4.27 -3.01
CA VAL A 219 5.96 5.27 -1.99
C VAL A 219 7.18 5.60 -1.14
N SER A 220 8.23 6.05 -1.81
CA SER A 220 9.54 6.37 -1.26
C SER A 220 9.59 7.84 -0.94
N GLU A 221 8.72 8.33 -0.06
CA GLU A 221 8.94 9.66 0.53
C GLU A 221 8.33 9.71 1.93
N ARG A 222 9.23 9.66 2.92
CA ARG A 222 9.00 10.08 4.31
C ARG A 222 7.79 9.43 4.99
N LEU A 223 7.82 8.11 5.11
CA LEU A 223 6.84 7.37 5.88
C LEU A 223 7.49 6.76 7.12
N ALA A 224 7.05 7.19 8.30
CA ALA A 224 7.42 6.61 9.58
C ALA A 224 7.13 5.11 9.59
N ARG A 225 8.14 4.29 9.23
CA ARG A 225 8.11 2.82 9.22
C ARG A 225 7.84 2.22 10.61
N ARG A 226 7.83 3.06 11.65
CA ARG A 226 7.68 2.71 13.05
C ARG A 226 6.52 1.77 13.36
N ASP A 227 5.38 1.90 12.68
CA ASP A 227 4.23 1.01 12.95
C ASP A 227 4.45 -0.37 12.35
N LEU A 228 4.99 -0.44 11.14
CA LEU A 228 5.28 -1.70 10.47
C LEU A 228 6.48 -2.43 11.09
N GLU A 229 7.53 -1.69 11.47
CA GLU A 229 8.64 -2.21 12.27
C GLU A 229 8.10 -2.80 13.57
N ALA A 230 7.26 -2.06 14.30
CA ALA A 230 6.61 -2.57 15.50
C ALA A 230 5.74 -3.80 15.22
N ALA A 231 5.03 -3.86 14.09
CA ALA A 231 4.22 -5.02 13.72
C ALA A 231 5.07 -6.26 13.42
N CYS A 232 6.20 -6.09 12.73
CA CYS A 232 7.16 -7.17 12.47
C CYS A 232 7.83 -7.67 13.76
N GLU A 233 8.11 -6.76 14.70
CA GLU A 233 8.77 -7.06 15.98
C GLU A 233 7.82 -7.66 17.03
N ALA A 234 6.55 -7.25 17.05
CA ALA A 234 5.55 -7.71 18.02
C ALA A 234 5.30 -9.23 17.97
N ALA A 235 5.69 -9.88 16.88
CA ALA A 235 5.56 -11.32 16.67
C ALA A 235 6.87 -12.10 16.78
N ALA A 236 8.00 -11.46 17.13
CA ALA A 236 9.21 -12.20 17.46
C ALA A 236 8.91 -13.09 18.68
N PRO A 237 9.21 -14.40 18.63
CA PRO A 237 9.04 -15.24 19.81
C PRO A 237 9.85 -14.61 20.93
N ARG A 238 9.20 -14.31 22.06
CA ARG A 238 9.90 -13.97 23.29
C ARG A 238 10.90 -15.10 23.53
N ALA A 239 12.18 -14.82 23.32
CA ALA A 239 13.24 -15.72 23.72
C ALA A 239 13.01 -16.04 25.20
N ALA A 240 12.85 -17.33 25.49
CA ALA A 240 12.54 -17.87 26.81
C ALA A 240 13.64 -17.54 27.83
#